data_AF-A0A284RP15-F1
#
_entry.id   AF-A0A284RP15-F1
#
_cell.length_a   1.000
_cell.length_b   1.000
_cell.length_c   1.000
_cell.angle_alpha   90.00
_cell.angle_beta   90.00
_cell.angle_gamma   90.00
#
_symmetry.space_group_name_H-M   'P 1'
#
loop_
_entity.id
_entity.type
_entity.pdbx_description
1 polymer ?
#
loop_
_entity_poly.entity_id
_entity_poly.type
_entity_poly.pdbx_seq_one_letter_code
_entity_poly.pdbx_strand_id
1 'polypeptide(L)'
;MDPVQAAILQQFLEYPFESDEAYQQGLAGILATNPSNAVLLNTRVFYFNRLTSSSITVADVLAYRQQSTSVSESVPSSNPAAIDSEEPKVLTFAQLQELIEAGKLDEIPNNKTISGELNTSPPSQSAVSTRQKPWETNDKPSEIMEL
;
A
#
# COMPACT_ATOMS: atom_id res chain seq x y z
N MET A 1 1.27 33.19 0.16
CA MET A 1 2.01 32.31 -0.76
C MET A 1 2.86 33.21 -1.62
N ASP A 2 4.19 33.09 -1.53
CA ASP A 2 5.09 33.84 -2.39
C ASP A 2 4.92 33.36 -3.85
N PRO A 3 4.93 34.26 -4.84
CA PRO A 3 4.63 33.91 -6.23
C PRO A 3 5.65 32.91 -6.82
N VAL A 4 6.90 32.97 -6.34
CA VAL A 4 7.97 32.04 -6.73
C VAL A 4 7.68 30.63 -6.24
N GLN A 5 7.18 30.50 -5.01
CA GLN A 5 6.89 29.19 -4.41
C GLN A 5 5.71 28.51 -5.11
N ALA A 6 4.68 29.26 -5.51
CA ALA A 6 3.57 28.73 -6.29
C ALA A 6 4.01 28.17 -7.65
N ALA A 7 4.94 28.84 -8.33
CA ALA A 7 5.50 28.35 -9.60
C ALA A 7 6.30 27.05 -9.42
N ILE A 8 7.11 26.95 -8.36
CA ILE A 8 7.87 25.74 -8.03
C ILE A 8 6.93 24.57 -7.71
N LEU A 9 5.84 24.81 -6.97
CA LEU A 9 4.84 23.79 -6.66
C LEU A 9 4.10 23.30 -7.91
N GLN A 10 3.79 24.21 -8.84
CA GLN A 10 3.22 23.82 -10.12
C GLN A 10 4.19 22.94 -10.92
N GLN A 11 5.46 23.31 -10.97
CA GLN A 11 6.50 22.50 -11.63
C GLN A 11 6.69 21.14 -10.94
N PHE A 12 6.57 21.07 -9.61
CA PHE A 12 6.59 19.82 -8.87
C PHE A 12 5.44 18.89 -9.28
N LEU A 13 4.22 19.42 -9.47
CA LEU A 13 3.06 18.62 -9.86
C LEU A 13 3.14 18.11 -11.32
N GLU A 14 3.76 18.89 -12.20
CA GLU A 14 3.94 18.54 -13.61
C GLU A 14 5.15 17.62 -13.84
N TYR A 15 6.00 17.44 -12.84
CA TYR A 15 7.21 16.64 -12.96
C TYR A 15 6.91 15.14 -13.15
N PRO A 16 7.49 14.48 -14.17
CA PRO A 16 7.16 13.08 -14.51
C PRO A 16 7.96 12.07 -13.66
N PHE A 17 7.67 12.01 -12.36
CA PHE A 17 8.36 11.09 -11.42
C PHE A 17 8.30 9.62 -11.85
N GLU A 18 7.23 9.18 -12.50
CA GLU A 18 7.07 7.78 -12.91
C GLU A 18 7.98 7.38 -14.08
N SER A 19 8.38 8.36 -14.92
CA SER A 19 9.24 8.13 -16.08
C SER A 19 10.71 8.48 -15.83
N ASP A 20 11.05 9.08 -14.69
CA ASP A 20 12.42 9.44 -14.34
C ASP A 20 13.19 8.22 -13.81
N GLU A 21 14.09 7.67 -14.63
CA GLU A 21 14.92 6.53 -14.27
C GLU A 21 15.78 6.76 -13.01
N ALA A 22 16.35 7.95 -12.83
CA ALA A 22 17.22 8.22 -11.68
C ALA A 22 16.43 8.19 -10.37
N TYR A 23 15.21 8.73 -10.39
CA TYR A 23 14.29 8.66 -9.26
C TYR A 23 13.80 7.23 -9.00
N GLN A 24 13.39 6.51 -10.05
CA GLN A 24 12.88 5.13 -9.93
C GLN A 24 13.95 4.15 -9.40
N GLN A 25 15.20 4.28 -9.88
CA GLN A 25 16.32 3.50 -9.35
C GLN A 25 16.56 3.79 -7.85
N GLY A 26 16.45 5.06 -7.43
CA GLY A 26 16.55 5.45 -6.02
C GLY A 26 15.37 4.95 -5.16
N LEU A 27 14.18 4.82 -5.74
CA LEU A 27 12.97 4.35 -5.07
C LEU A 27 12.92 2.83 -4.89
N ALA A 28 13.62 2.05 -5.70
CA ALA A 28 13.50 0.58 -5.74
C ALA A 28 13.64 -0.08 -4.35
N GLY A 29 14.58 0.40 -3.53
CA GLY A 29 14.78 -0.10 -2.16
C GLY A 29 13.63 0.25 -1.20
N ILE A 30 12.97 1.39 -1.41
CA ILE A 30 11.84 1.85 -0.60
C ILE A 30 10.57 1.08 -1.01
N LEU A 31 10.35 0.90 -2.31
CA LEU A 31 9.21 0.14 -2.86
C LEU A 31 9.17 -1.31 -2.37
N ALA A 32 10.32 -1.95 -2.16
CA ALA A 32 10.42 -3.30 -1.61
C ALA A 32 9.76 -3.45 -0.22
N THR A 33 9.60 -2.34 0.53
CA THR A 33 9.01 -2.33 1.87
C THR A 33 7.50 -2.06 1.88
N ASN A 34 6.84 -1.96 0.72
CA ASN A 34 5.44 -1.49 0.60
C ASN A 34 5.20 -0.17 1.36
N PRO A 35 5.82 0.93 0.90
CA PRO A 35 5.78 2.21 1.61
C PRO A 35 4.38 2.82 1.58
N SER A 36 4.02 3.56 2.62
CA SER A 36 2.78 4.33 2.63
C SER A 36 2.84 5.53 1.67
N ASN A 37 1.67 6.02 1.25
CA ASN A 37 1.56 7.21 0.38
C ASN A 37 2.28 8.45 0.96
N ALA A 38 2.36 8.58 2.28
CA ALA A 38 3.09 9.66 2.93
C ALA A 38 4.60 9.55 2.71
N VAL A 39 5.15 8.34 2.74
CA VAL A 39 6.57 8.10 2.43
C VAL A 39 6.86 8.40 0.97
N LEU A 40 5.99 7.97 0.04
CA LEU A 40 6.13 8.30 -1.38
C LEU A 40 6.14 9.82 -1.61
N LEU A 41 5.20 10.55 -1.00
CA LEU A 41 5.15 12.01 -1.11
C LEU A 41 6.43 12.67 -0.56
N ASN A 42 6.91 12.21 0.61
CA ASN A 42 8.17 12.70 1.18
C ASN A 42 9.36 12.48 0.25
N THR A 43 9.46 11.29 -0.37
CA THR A 43 10.56 11.00 -1.30
C THR A 43 10.52 11.86 -2.56
N ARG A 44 9.32 12.11 -3.12
CA ARG A 44 9.14 13.01 -4.27
C ARG A 44 9.60 14.43 -3.94
N VAL A 45 9.14 14.97 -2.80
CA VAL A 45 9.51 16.31 -2.34
C VAL A 45 11.02 16.42 -2.09
N PHE A 46 11.60 15.43 -1.42
CA PHE A 46 13.05 15.38 -1.18
C PHE A 46 13.85 15.37 -2.49
N TYR A 47 13.48 14.50 -3.42
CA TYR A 47 14.16 14.39 -4.72
C TYR A 47 14.07 15.69 -5.52
N PHE A 48 12.87 16.27 -5.59
CA PHE A 48 12.64 17.50 -6.33
C PHE A 48 13.38 18.71 -5.73
N ASN A 49 13.41 18.82 -4.39
CA ASN A 49 14.20 19.83 -3.70
C ASN A 49 15.69 19.70 -4.01
N ARG A 50 16.20 18.45 -4.03
CA ARG A 50 17.58 18.18 -4.39
C ARG A 50 17.89 18.56 -5.84
N LEU A 51 16.96 18.32 -6.77
CA LEU A 51 17.14 18.61 -8.19
C LEU A 51 17.10 20.11 -8.49
N THR A 52 16.13 20.82 -7.92
CA THR A 52 15.88 22.24 -8.21
C THR A 52 16.57 23.18 -7.23
N SER A 53 17.23 22.65 -6.21
CA SER A 53 17.73 23.41 -5.05
C SER A 53 16.63 24.23 -4.34
N SER A 54 15.38 23.76 -4.43
CA SER A 54 14.23 24.36 -3.77
C SER A 54 14.08 23.85 -2.33
N SER A 55 13.27 24.54 -1.54
CA SER A 55 12.96 24.19 -0.16
C SER A 55 11.44 24.03 0.06
N ILE A 56 10.74 23.35 -0.85
CA ILE A 56 9.31 23.10 -0.69
C ILE A 56 9.08 22.01 0.36
N THR A 57 8.03 22.17 1.16
CA THR A 57 7.66 21.19 2.19
C THR A 57 6.44 20.38 1.76
N VAL A 58 6.23 19.23 2.39
CA VAL A 58 5.01 18.43 2.18
C VAL A 58 3.75 19.22 2.57
N ALA A 59 3.84 20.07 3.59
CA ALA A 59 2.75 20.94 3.99
C ALA A 59 2.36 21.91 2.86
N ASP A 60 3.34 22.48 2.16
CA ASP A 60 3.09 23.40 1.04
C ASP A 60 2.37 22.70 -0.12
N VAL A 61 2.80 21.49 -0.48
CA VAL A 61 2.18 20.69 -1.54
C VAL A 61 0.73 20.35 -1.18
N LEU A 62 0.47 19.96 0.07
CA LEU A 62 -0.88 19.64 0.54
C LEU A 62 -1.78 20.89 0.56
N ALA A 63 -1.28 22.01 1.06
CA ALA A 63 -2.01 23.29 1.07
C ALA A 63 -2.36 23.74 -0.36
N TYR A 64 -1.41 23.61 -1.29
CA TYR A 64 -1.62 23.98 -2.69
C TYR A 64 -2.64 23.06 -3.36
N ARG A 65 -2.62 21.75 -3.08
CA ARG A 65 -3.61 20.80 -3.61
C ARG A 65 -5.01 21.10 -3.08
N GLN A 66 -5.14 21.40 -1.79
CA GLN A 66 -6.43 21.78 -1.18
C GLN A 66 -6.99 23.05 -1.84
N GLN A 67 -6.15 24.05 -2.08
CA GLN A 67 -6.56 25.29 -2.72
C GLN A 67 -6.91 25.12 -4.21
N SER A 68 -6.24 24.22 -4.91
CA SER A 68 -6.53 23.88 -6.31
C SER A 68 -7.85 23.11 -6.46
N THR A 69 -8.19 22.28 -5.46
CA THR A 69 -9.40 21.43 -5.49
C THR A 69 -10.68 22.26 -5.30
N SER A 70 -10.60 23.44 -4.68
CA SER A 70 -11.75 24.35 -4.53
C SER A 70 -12.17 25.10 -5.81
N VAL A 71 -11.45 24.94 -6.93
CA VAL A 71 -11.69 25.71 -8.18
C VAL A 71 -12.17 24.84 -9.34
N SER A 72 -12.35 23.53 -9.16
CA SER A 72 -12.80 22.63 -10.24
C SER A 72 -13.92 21.71 -9.80
N GLU A 73 -15.07 22.29 -9.47
CA GLU A 73 -16.34 21.58 -9.30
C GLU A 73 -17.34 22.11 -10.33
N SER A 74 -17.16 21.73 -11.60
CA SER A 74 -18.19 21.79 -12.63
C SER A 74 -17.83 20.91 -13.83
N VAL A 75 -18.01 19.60 -13.68
CA VAL A 75 -18.31 18.73 -14.84
C VAL A 75 -19.51 17.83 -14.50
N PRO A 76 -20.68 18.03 -15.14
CA PRO A 76 -21.74 17.04 -15.13
C PRO A 76 -21.40 16.03 -16.22
N SER A 77 -21.07 14.79 -15.84
CA SER A 77 -21.01 13.68 -16.81
C SER A 77 -22.01 12.62 -16.41
N SER A 78 -23.23 12.84 -16.87
CA SER A 78 -24.26 11.83 -17.01
C SER A 78 -23.87 10.84 -18.11
N ASN A 79 -23.61 9.58 -17.74
CA ASN A 79 -23.89 8.44 -18.62
C ASN A 79 -24.16 7.18 -17.77
N PRO A 80 -25.35 6.55 -17.89
CA PRO A 80 -25.64 5.28 -17.26
C PRO A 80 -25.34 4.14 -18.24
N ALA A 81 -24.24 3.44 -18.05
CA ALA A 81 -24.03 2.13 -18.68
C ALA A 81 -23.10 1.31 -17.78
N ALA A 82 -23.69 0.31 -17.13
CA ALA A 82 -23.04 -0.67 -16.28
C ALA A 82 -22.02 -1.50 -17.05
N ILE A 83 -20.80 -1.69 -16.53
CA ILE A 83 -20.07 -2.97 -16.53
C ILE A 83 -19.11 -2.99 -15.33
N ASP A 84 -19.24 -4.06 -14.55
CA ASP A 84 -18.38 -4.60 -13.49
C ASP A 84 -16.88 -4.58 -13.85
N SER A 85 -16.08 -3.79 -13.12
CA SER A 85 -14.62 -3.91 -12.99
C SER A 85 -14.16 -3.05 -11.81
N GLU A 86 -13.49 -3.69 -10.86
CA GLU A 86 -12.98 -3.11 -9.63
C GLU A 86 -11.90 -2.04 -9.87
N GLU A 87 -12.32 -0.80 -10.09
CA GLU A 87 -11.52 0.38 -9.75
C GLU A 87 -11.98 0.87 -8.37
N PRO A 88 -11.07 1.11 -7.40
CA PRO A 88 -11.47 1.54 -6.07
C PRO A 88 -12.13 2.92 -6.16
N LYS A 89 -13.46 2.93 -6.07
CA LYS A 89 -14.25 4.15 -5.98
C LYS A 89 -13.79 4.94 -4.75
N VAL A 90 -13.04 6.01 -4.97
CA VAL A 90 -12.59 6.91 -3.90
C VAL A 90 -13.80 7.71 -3.39
N LEU A 91 -14.29 7.37 -2.20
CA LEU A 91 -15.33 8.15 -1.53
C LEU A 91 -14.69 9.31 -0.75
N THR A 92 -15.40 10.43 -0.66
CA THR A 92 -14.96 11.56 0.17
C THR A 92 -15.14 11.24 1.65
N PHE A 93 -14.43 11.96 2.53
CA PHE A 93 -14.53 11.75 3.98
C PHE A 93 -15.97 11.94 4.51
N ALA A 94 -16.68 12.97 4.03
CA ALA A 94 -18.06 13.22 4.41
C ALA A 94 -19.00 12.07 4.01
N GLN A 95 -18.78 11.50 2.81
CA GLN A 95 -19.55 10.37 2.33
C GLN A 95 -19.26 9.09 3.12
N LEU A 96 -18.00 8.86 3.49
CA LEU A 96 -17.63 7.75 4.39
C LEU A 96 -18.30 7.89 5.76
N GLN A 97 -18.32 9.09 6.33
CA GLN A 97 -18.98 9.34 7.61
C GLN A 97 -20.48 9.03 7.54
N GLU A 98 -21.16 9.49 6.49
CA GLU A 98 -22.58 9.20 6.28
C GLU A 98 -22.85 7.70 6.17
N LEU A 99 -22.02 6.95 5.43
CA LEU A 99 -22.14 5.49 5.31
C LEU A 99 -21.95 4.78 6.65
N ILE A 100 -21.03 5.26 7.49
CA ILE A 100 -20.80 4.71 8.83
C ILE A 100 -21.98 5.00 9.75
N GLU A 101 -22.47 6.25 9.76
CA GLU A 101 -23.62 6.66 10.57
C GLU A 101 -24.91 5.95 10.16
N ALA A 102 -25.09 5.71 8.85
CA ALA A 102 -26.21 4.96 8.29
C ALA A 102 -26.08 3.43 8.48
N GLY A 103 -24.95 2.93 9.01
CA GLY A 103 -24.68 1.50 9.20
C GLY A 103 -24.42 0.71 7.91
N LYS A 104 -24.18 1.40 6.79
CA LYS A 104 -23.94 0.81 5.46
C LYS A 104 -22.46 0.50 5.25
N LEU A 105 -21.90 -0.34 6.11
CA LEU A 105 -20.47 -0.66 6.09
C LEU A 105 -20.05 -1.50 4.86
N ASP A 106 -20.99 -2.21 4.23
CA ASP A 106 -20.74 -3.01 3.03
C ASP A 106 -20.47 -2.14 1.78
N GLU A 107 -20.90 -0.88 1.79
CA GLU A 107 -20.69 0.08 0.69
C GLU A 107 -19.33 0.81 0.80
N ILE A 108 -18.56 0.56 1.88
CA ILE A 108 -17.26 1.19 2.11
C ILE A 108 -16.18 0.51 1.25
N PRO A 109 -15.44 1.26 0.42
CA PRO A 109 -14.36 0.72 -0.39
C PRO A 109 -13.30 0.00 0.46
N ASN A 110 -12.81 -1.13 -0.04
CA ASN A 110 -11.82 -1.99 0.63
C ASN A 110 -12.29 -2.64 1.94
N ASN A 111 -13.59 -2.62 2.25
CA ASN A 111 -14.08 -3.39 3.39
C ASN A 111 -14.09 -4.89 3.04
N LYS A 112 -13.37 -5.69 3.82
CA LYS A 112 -13.29 -7.14 3.60
C LYS A 112 -14.38 -7.83 4.41
N THR A 113 -15.27 -8.55 3.74
CA THR A 113 -16.24 -9.44 4.42
C THR A 113 -15.48 -10.61 5.04
N ILE A 114 -15.35 -10.58 6.37
CA ILE A 114 -14.84 -11.74 7.11
C ILE A 114 -16.04 -12.66 7.36
N SER A 115 -16.07 -13.81 6.70
CA SER A 115 -17.04 -14.86 7.02
C SER A 115 -16.89 -15.22 8.50
N GLY A 116 -17.97 -15.13 9.29
CA GLY A 116 -17.99 -15.58 10.69
C GLY A 116 -17.90 -17.10 10.87
N GLU A 117 -17.45 -17.82 9.84
CA GLU A 117 -17.30 -19.26 9.81
C GLU A 117 -16.03 -19.64 10.56
N LEU A 118 -16.17 -20.53 11.54
CA LEU A 118 -15.03 -21.13 12.21
C LEU A 118 -14.32 -22.07 11.23
N ASN A 119 -12.98 -22.07 11.24
CA ASN A 119 -12.22 -22.99 10.41
C ASN A 119 -12.57 -24.43 10.78
N THR A 120 -13.23 -25.14 9.86
CA THR A 120 -13.67 -26.53 10.02
C THR A 120 -12.60 -27.54 9.60
N SER A 121 -11.45 -27.08 9.10
CA SER A 121 -10.37 -27.95 8.66
C SER A 121 -9.72 -28.63 9.86
N PRO A 122 -9.44 -29.94 9.79
CA PRO A 122 -8.68 -30.62 10.84
C PRO A 122 -7.28 -29.98 10.96
N PRO A 123 -6.72 -29.91 12.18
CA PRO A 123 -5.38 -29.36 12.38
C PRO A 123 -4.33 -30.16 11.61
N SER A 124 -3.28 -29.47 11.14
CA SER A 124 -2.15 -30.12 10.47
C SER A 124 -1.46 -31.12 11.41
N GLN A 125 -1.24 -32.35 10.92
CA GLN A 125 -0.43 -33.34 11.63
C GLN A 125 1.05 -33.16 11.29
N SER A 126 1.93 -33.29 12.29
CA SER A 126 3.37 -33.25 12.08
C SER A 126 3.83 -34.53 11.38
N ALA A 127 4.42 -34.40 10.18
CA ALA A 127 5.05 -35.51 9.45
C ALA A 127 6.56 -35.64 9.74
N VAL A 128 7.08 -34.89 10.71
CA VAL A 128 8.53 -34.86 10.99
C VAL A 128 8.89 -36.06 11.86
N SER A 129 9.77 -36.93 11.34
CA SER A 129 10.41 -37.98 12.13
C SER A 129 11.19 -37.34 13.29
N THR A 130 10.94 -37.79 14.51
CA THR A 130 11.69 -37.35 15.70
C THR A 130 13.16 -37.69 15.51
N ARG A 131 14.03 -36.68 15.64
CA ARG A 131 15.48 -36.92 15.67
C ARG A 131 15.79 -37.90 16.79
N GLN A 132 16.38 -39.03 16.41
CA GLN A 132 16.80 -40.02 17.36
C GLN A 132 17.85 -39.44 18.28
N LYS A 133 17.75 -39.82 19.56
CA LYS A 133 18.72 -39.40 20.55
C LYS A 133 20.01 -40.19 20.32
N PRO A 134 21.19 -39.59 20.57
CA PRO A 134 22.48 -40.24 20.29
C PRO A 134 22.72 -41.55 21.05
N TRP A 135 21.94 -41.82 22.11
CA TRP A 135 21.98 -43.10 22.83
C TRP A 135 21.11 -44.20 22.20
N GLU A 136 20.26 -43.88 21.21
CA GLU A 136 19.39 -44.85 20.52
C GLU A 136 20.13 -45.60 19.39
N THR A 137 21.33 -45.16 19.01
CA THR A 137 22.08 -45.73 17.87
C THR A 137 22.94 -46.94 18.25
N ASN A 138 23.00 -47.33 19.53
CA ASN A 138 23.99 -48.29 20.02
C ASN A 138 23.41 -49.60 20.57
N ASP A 139 22.35 -50.14 19.96
CA ASP A 139 21.98 -51.52 20.25
C ASP A 139 21.26 -52.19 19.08
N LYS A 140 22.04 -52.67 18.10
CA LYS A 140 21.66 -53.84 17.31
C LYS A 140 22.64 -54.94 17.70
N PRO A 141 22.26 -55.90 18.57
CA PRO A 141 23.11 -57.04 18.83
C PRO A 141 23.29 -57.81 17.53
N SER A 142 24.55 -57.93 17.14
CA SER A 142 25.06 -58.73 16.04
C SER A 142 24.42 -60.11 16.01
N GLU A 143 23.77 -60.39 14.89
CA GLU A 143 23.37 -61.70 14.38
C GLU A 143 24.51 -62.71 14.62
N ILE A 144 24.28 -63.61 15.58
CA ILE A 144 25.19 -64.69 15.96
C ILE A 144 25.24 -65.66 14.78
N MET A 145 26.35 -65.64 14.05
CA MET A 145 26.70 -66.66 13.07
C MET A 145 27.08 -67.93 13.84
N GLU A 146 26.12 -68.84 13.98
CA GLU A 146 26.28 -70.15 14.62
C GLU A 146 26.99 -71.10 13.64
N LEU A 147 28.17 -71.62 14.04
CA LEU A 147 28.89 -72.75 13.43
C LEU A 147 29.27 -73.74 14.53
#